data_AF-A0A9D8IGV5-F1
#
_entry.id   AF-A0A9D8IGV5-F1
#
_cell.length_a   1.000
_cell.length_b   1.000
_cell.length_c   1.000
_cell.angle_alpha   90.00
_cell.angle_beta   90.00
_cell.angle_gamma   90.00
#
_symmetry.space_group_name_H-M   'P 1'
#
loop_
_entity.id
_entity.type
_entity.pdbx_description
1 polymer ?
#
loop_
_entity_poly.entity_id
_entity_poly.type
_entity_poly.pdbx_seq_one_letter_code
_entity_poly.pdbx_strand_id
1 'polypeptide(L)'
;MANITLARLLKLKNRYVSRLAETGSIVRLYNSRIVGEHPVNVRGSFEAHKLTLERLVNIKQLLEDANQGEQRGRILRISELKTMLGWLKELDVKSGKDTSGYLEREYVAEIKLEERQEITRTIEEEIFQTQEEIDSYNATTKVPLPEGYEILPE
;
A
#
# COMPACT_ATOMS: atom_id res chain seq x y z
N MET A 1 -28.66 -0.02 3.46
CA MET A 1 -27.18 -0.21 3.39
C MET A 1 -26.83 -1.41 2.53
N ALA A 2 -25.98 -1.23 1.53
CA ALA A 2 -25.52 -2.32 0.66
C ALA A 2 -24.24 -2.94 1.23
N ASN A 3 -24.07 -4.25 1.16
CA ASN A 3 -22.83 -4.91 1.57
C ASN A 3 -21.89 -5.08 0.37
N ILE A 4 -20.63 -4.70 0.54
CA ILE A 4 -19.58 -4.92 -0.47
C ILE A 4 -18.46 -5.75 0.13
N THR A 5 -17.68 -6.41 -0.74
CA THR A 5 -16.48 -7.12 -0.28
C THR A 5 -15.39 -6.15 0.13
N LEU A 6 -14.51 -6.57 1.03
CA LEU A 6 -13.36 -5.78 1.47
C LEU A 6 -12.43 -5.44 0.29
N ALA A 7 -12.28 -6.36 -0.68
CA ALA A 7 -11.60 -6.11 -1.95
C ALA A 7 -12.22 -4.93 -2.73
N ARG A 8 -13.56 -4.85 -2.80
CA ARG A 8 -14.25 -3.72 -3.43
C ARG A 8 -14.08 -2.44 -2.62
N LEU A 9 -14.09 -2.52 -1.29
CA LEU A 9 -13.84 -1.37 -0.42
C LEU A 9 -12.41 -0.80 -0.62
N LEU A 10 -11.40 -1.67 -0.79
CA LEU A 10 -10.03 -1.28 -1.12
C LEU A 10 -9.94 -0.57 -2.49
N LYS A 11 -10.60 -1.10 -3.52
CA LYS A 11 -10.72 -0.41 -4.83
C LYS A 11 -11.37 0.96 -4.67
N LEU A 12 -12.43 1.05 -3.88
CA LEU A 12 -13.15 2.30 -3.63
C LEU A 12 -12.27 3.32 -2.90
N LYS A 13 -11.49 2.90 -1.88
CA LYS A 13 -10.49 3.74 -1.22
C LYS A 13 -9.53 4.37 -2.23
N ASN A 14 -8.95 3.56 -3.12
CA ASN A 14 -7.99 4.04 -4.11
C ASN A 14 -8.63 5.06 -5.07
N ARG A 15 -9.89 4.81 -5.49
CA ARG A 15 -10.65 5.76 -6.31
C ARG A 15 -10.89 7.10 -5.61
N TYR A 16 -11.26 7.08 -4.33
CA TYR A 16 -11.41 8.33 -3.55
C TYR A 16 -10.07 9.06 -3.37
N VAL A 17 -8.95 8.35 -3.20
CA VAL A 17 -7.61 8.95 -3.19
C VAL A 17 -7.29 9.65 -4.52
N SER A 18 -7.55 8.99 -5.65
CA SER A 18 -7.37 9.60 -6.98
C SER A 18 -8.26 10.83 -7.18
N ARG A 19 -9.54 10.75 -6.78
CA ARG A 19 -10.48 11.88 -6.86
C ARG A 19 -10.07 13.06 -5.97
N LEU A 20 -9.49 12.79 -4.79
CA LEU A 20 -8.90 13.84 -3.95
C LEU A 20 -7.74 14.53 -4.65
N ALA A 21 -6.86 13.76 -5.29
CA ALA A 21 -5.72 14.31 -6.03
C ALA A 21 -6.18 15.18 -7.21
N GLU A 22 -7.19 14.74 -7.96
CA GLU A 22 -7.77 15.47 -9.08
C GLU A 22 -8.41 16.79 -8.64
N THR A 23 -9.40 16.71 -7.74
CA THR A 23 -10.12 17.90 -7.23
C THR A 23 -9.17 18.89 -6.55
N GLY A 24 -8.19 18.39 -5.79
CA GLY A 24 -7.15 19.21 -5.16
C GLY A 24 -6.22 19.88 -6.18
N SER A 25 -5.92 19.21 -7.28
CA SER A 25 -5.11 19.79 -8.37
C SER A 25 -5.87 20.89 -9.10
N ILE A 26 -7.17 20.70 -9.37
CA ILE A 26 -8.01 21.76 -9.96
C ILE A 26 -8.02 23.00 -9.07
N VAL A 27 -8.23 22.82 -7.76
CA VAL A 27 -8.22 23.95 -6.83
C VAL A 27 -6.85 24.62 -6.81
N ARG A 28 -5.75 23.88 -6.68
CA ARG A 28 -4.40 24.49 -6.68
C ARG A 28 -4.08 25.27 -7.95
N LEU A 29 -4.41 24.73 -9.12
CA LEU A 29 -4.01 25.30 -10.40
C LEU A 29 -4.87 26.49 -10.82
N TYR A 30 -6.17 26.47 -10.50
CA TYR A 30 -7.13 27.43 -11.07
C TYR A 30 -7.76 28.39 -10.06
N ASN A 31 -7.39 28.32 -8.76
CA ASN A 31 -7.95 29.21 -7.73
C ASN A 31 -7.66 30.70 -7.98
N SER A 32 -6.54 31.00 -8.65
CA SER A 32 -6.21 32.34 -9.12
C SER A 32 -6.28 32.37 -10.65
N ARG A 33 -6.90 33.40 -11.21
CA ARG A 33 -7.11 33.53 -12.66
C ARG A 33 -7.09 34.98 -13.12
N ILE A 34 -6.87 35.19 -14.41
CA ILE A 34 -6.98 36.50 -15.04
C ILE A 34 -8.45 36.94 -15.02
N VAL A 35 -8.68 38.22 -14.73
CA VAL A 35 -10.02 38.81 -14.68
C VAL A 35 -10.68 38.66 -16.06
N GLY A 36 -11.89 38.07 -16.09
CA GLY A 36 -12.65 37.82 -17.32
C GLY A 36 -12.59 36.37 -17.82
N GLU A 37 -11.68 35.54 -17.35
CA GLU A 37 -11.60 34.12 -17.73
C GLU A 37 -12.23 33.22 -16.66
N HIS A 38 -13.17 32.36 -17.03
CA HIS A 38 -13.83 31.42 -16.11
C HIS A 38 -13.84 29.97 -16.62
N PRO A 39 -12.67 29.36 -16.90
CA PRO A 39 -12.62 28.07 -17.58
C PRO A 39 -13.06 26.88 -16.71
N VAL A 40 -12.98 26.98 -15.37
CA VAL A 40 -13.23 25.85 -14.46
C VAL A 40 -14.02 26.28 -13.21
N ASN A 41 -14.93 25.42 -12.76
CA ASN A 41 -15.69 25.60 -11.51
C ASN A 41 -14.85 25.20 -10.28
N VAL A 42 -13.92 26.07 -9.88
CA VAL A 42 -13.02 25.82 -8.73
C VAL A 42 -13.78 25.63 -7.42
N ARG A 43 -14.84 26.42 -7.19
CA ARG A 43 -15.64 26.32 -5.97
C ARG A 43 -16.33 24.97 -5.87
N GLY A 44 -16.91 24.49 -6.96
CA GLY A 44 -17.46 23.14 -7.05
C GLY A 44 -16.42 22.06 -6.77
N SER A 45 -15.22 22.19 -7.34
CA SER A 45 -14.12 21.25 -7.07
C SER A 45 -13.67 21.26 -5.61
N PHE A 46 -13.67 22.41 -4.94
CA PHE A 46 -13.35 22.50 -3.52
C PHE A 46 -14.42 21.84 -2.63
N GLU A 47 -15.71 22.05 -2.92
CA GLU A 47 -16.78 21.35 -2.20
C GLU A 47 -16.73 19.83 -2.44
N ALA A 48 -16.48 19.41 -3.69
CA ALA A 48 -16.28 18.00 -4.03
C ALA A 48 -15.06 17.42 -3.31
N HIS A 49 -13.97 18.19 -3.15
CA HIS A 49 -12.78 17.77 -2.42
C HIS A 49 -13.09 17.49 -0.95
N LYS A 50 -13.77 18.41 -0.26
CA LYS A 50 -14.20 18.22 1.14
C LYS A 50 -15.08 16.99 1.31
N LEU A 51 -16.10 16.84 0.45
CA LEU A 51 -16.98 15.67 0.51
C LEU A 51 -16.23 14.35 0.25
N THR A 52 -15.30 14.36 -0.70
CA THR A 52 -14.45 13.20 -1.02
C THR A 52 -13.54 12.85 0.15
N LEU A 53 -13.05 13.84 0.90
CA LEU A 53 -12.22 13.65 2.08
C LEU A 53 -12.99 12.95 3.21
N GLU A 54 -14.17 13.46 3.55
CA GLU A 54 -15.05 12.85 4.56
C GLU A 54 -15.39 11.39 4.20
N ARG A 55 -15.70 11.15 2.92
CA ARG A 55 -15.97 9.79 2.42
C ARG A 55 -14.77 8.88 2.57
N LEU A 56 -13.56 9.36 2.28
CA LEU A 56 -12.33 8.60 2.42
C LEU A 56 -12.03 8.25 3.90
N VAL A 57 -12.28 9.17 4.84
CA VAL A 57 -12.10 8.91 6.27
C VAL A 57 -12.97 7.74 6.72
N ASN A 58 -14.26 7.75 6.38
CA ASN A 58 -15.18 6.65 6.71
C ASN A 58 -14.76 5.31 6.07
N ILE A 59 -14.28 5.33 4.82
CA ILE A 59 -13.77 4.11 4.18
C ILE A 59 -12.54 3.57 4.90
N LYS A 60 -11.62 4.45 5.34
CA LYS A 60 -10.44 4.04 6.12
C LYS A 60 -10.85 3.43 7.46
N GLN A 61 -11.87 3.98 8.11
CA GLN A 61 -12.40 3.42 9.35
C GLN A 61 -13.00 2.03 9.12
N LEU A 62 -13.84 1.85 8.11
CA LEU A 62 -14.39 0.54 7.75
C LEU A 62 -13.31 -0.49 7.41
N LEU A 63 -12.23 -0.07 6.74
CA LEU A 63 -11.08 -0.94 6.48
C LEU A 63 -10.36 -1.33 7.76
N GLU A 64 -10.13 -0.38 8.67
CA GLU A 64 -9.45 -0.65 9.93
C GLU A 64 -10.28 -1.60 10.81
N ASP A 65 -11.59 -1.39 10.87
CA ASP A 65 -12.52 -2.25 11.61
C ASP A 65 -12.56 -3.67 11.01
N ALA A 66 -12.58 -3.78 9.68
CA ALA A 66 -12.59 -5.06 8.99
C ALA A 66 -11.24 -5.80 9.05
N ASN A 67 -10.13 -5.08 9.23
CA ASN A 67 -8.81 -5.68 9.33
C ASN A 67 -8.47 -6.13 10.76
N GLN A 68 -9.34 -5.99 11.76
CA GLN A 68 -9.02 -6.40 13.13
C GLN A 68 -8.69 -7.90 13.28
N GLY A 69 -8.04 -8.25 14.39
CA GLY A 69 -7.71 -9.63 14.73
C GLY A 69 -6.60 -10.22 13.84
N GLU A 70 -6.83 -11.44 13.37
CA GLU A 70 -5.82 -12.22 12.61
C GLU A 70 -5.43 -11.54 11.30
N GLN A 71 -6.37 -10.86 10.64
CA GLN A 71 -6.09 -10.14 9.38
C GLN A 71 -5.04 -9.04 9.59
N ARG A 72 -5.12 -8.29 10.70
CA ARG A 72 -4.10 -7.31 11.08
C ARG A 72 -2.75 -7.97 11.27
N GLY A 73 -2.74 -9.13 11.93
CA GLY A 73 -1.54 -9.94 12.14
C GLY A 73 -0.86 -10.32 10.83
N ARG A 74 -1.63 -10.84 9.86
CA ARG A 74 -1.13 -11.17 8.51
C ARG A 74 -0.52 -9.97 7.79
N ILE A 75 -1.22 -8.83 7.80
CA ILE A 75 -0.75 -7.59 7.16
C ILE A 75 0.57 -7.12 7.78
N LEU A 76 0.66 -7.08 9.11
CA LEU A 76 1.88 -6.71 9.82
C LEU A 76 3.01 -7.71 9.57
N ARG A 77 2.70 -9.02 9.56
CA ARG A 77 3.68 -10.07 9.28
C ARG A 77 4.33 -9.89 7.92
N ILE A 78 3.55 -9.66 6.86
CA ILE A 78 4.10 -9.36 5.52
C ILE A 78 4.99 -8.12 5.55
N SER A 79 4.61 -7.07 6.28
CA SER A 79 5.43 -5.86 6.41
C SER A 79 6.80 -6.17 7.01
N GLU A 80 6.84 -6.91 8.12
CA GLU A 80 8.10 -7.28 8.78
C GLU A 80 8.96 -8.24 7.94
N LEU A 81 8.33 -9.19 7.24
CA LEU A 81 9.04 -10.09 6.33
C LEU A 81 9.67 -9.33 5.15
N LYS A 82 8.98 -8.33 4.60
CA LYS A 82 9.53 -7.46 3.55
C LYS A 82 10.70 -6.62 4.06
N THR A 83 10.61 -6.12 5.30
CA THR A 83 11.73 -5.44 5.96
C THR A 83 12.94 -6.37 6.12
N MET A 84 12.71 -7.61 6.56
CA MET A 84 13.76 -8.62 6.69
C MET A 84 14.40 -8.97 5.34
N LEU A 85 13.61 -9.11 4.26
CA LEU A 85 14.14 -9.29 2.91
C LEU A 85 15.00 -8.11 2.45
N GLY A 86 14.58 -6.88 2.76
CA GLY A 86 15.38 -5.68 2.49
C GLY A 86 16.74 -5.75 3.17
N TRP A 87 16.75 -6.07 4.46
CA TRP A 87 17.97 -6.22 5.25
C TRP A 87 18.86 -7.37 4.75
N LEU A 88 18.30 -8.53 4.41
CA LEU A 88 19.06 -9.67 3.87
C LEU A 88 19.75 -9.31 2.55
N LYS A 89 19.12 -8.50 1.70
CA LYS A 89 19.74 -8.04 0.43
C LYS A 89 20.99 -7.19 0.66
N GLU A 90 21.06 -6.49 1.79
CA GLU A 90 22.19 -5.64 2.18
C GLU A 90 23.31 -6.43 2.90
N LEU A 91 23.05 -7.68 3.31
CA LEU A 91 24.02 -8.50 4.02
C LEU A 91 25.21 -8.85 3.11
N ASP A 92 26.42 -8.48 3.53
CA ASP A 92 27.66 -8.88 2.86
C ASP A 92 27.90 -10.37 3.08
N VAL A 93 28.06 -11.10 1.98
CA VAL A 93 28.30 -12.54 1.93
C VAL A 93 29.66 -12.86 1.32
N LYS A 94 30.56 -11.87 1.24
CA LYS A 94 31.91 -12.03 0.71
C LYS A 94 32.65 -13.11 1.49
N SER A 95 33.10 -14.11 0.74
CA SER A 95 33.97 -15.18 1.22
C SER A 95 35.11 -15.38 0.22
N GLY A 96 36.30 -15.69 0.72
CA GLY A 96 37.50 -15.92 -0.06
C GLY A 96 38.54 -14.81 0.05
N LYS A 97 39.62 -14.98 -0.70
CA LYS A 97 40.78 -14.09 -0.70
C LYS A 97 40.50 -12.81 -1.49
N ASP A 98 40.87 -11.70 -0.88
CA ASP A 98 40.84 -10.37 -1.47
C ASP A 98 42.27 -9.88 -1.68
N THR A 99 42.65 -9.76 -2.95
CA THR A 99 43.99 -9.33 -3.37
C THR A 99 43.98 -7.93 -3.99
N SER A 100 42.89 -7.16 -3.83
CA SER A 100 42.77 -5.84 -4.48
C SER A 100 43.62 -4.74 -3.83
N GLY A 101 44.24 -5.00 -2.67
CA GLY A 101 45.09 -4.07 -1.95
C GLY A 101 46.54 -4.57 -1.76
N TYR A 102 47.38 -3.73 -1.16
CA TYR A 102 48.77 -4.09 -0.82
C TYR A 102 48.89 -5.23 0.23
N LEU A 103 47.81 -5.51 0.97
CA LEU A 103 47.72 -6.58 1.96
C LEU A 103 46.67 -7.59 1.50
N GLU A 104 47.05 -8.85 1.38
CA GLU A 104 46.14 -9.97 1.16
C GLU A 104 45.27 -10.16 2.40
N ARG A 105 43.95 -10.19 2.21
CA ARG A 105 42.98 -10.47 3.28
C ARG A 105 42.12 -11.65 2.87
N GLU A 106 41.78 -12.51 3.82
CA GLU A 106 40.85 -13.62 3.59
C GLU A 106 39.58 -13.35 4.40
N TYR A 107 38.44 -13.32 3.71
CA TYR A 107 37.13 -13.12 4.33
C TYR A 107 36.40 -14.47 4.41
N VAL A 108 35.64 -14.65 5.47
CA VAL A 108 34.69 -15.77 5.60
C VAL A 108 33.38 -15.17 6.07
N ALA A 109 32.32 -15.37 5.31
CA ALA A 109 30.98 -14.99 5.74
C ALA A 109 30.42 -16.05 6.68
N GLU A 110 29.95 -15.62 7.85
CA GLU A 110 29.25 -16.50 8.81
C GLU A 110 27.93 -16.99 8.23
N ILE A 111 27.19 -16.11 7.56
CA ILE A 111 26.04 -16.47 6.74
C ILE A 111 26.50 -16.47 5.29
N LYS A 112 26.55 -17.66 4.68
CA LYS A 112 27.03 -17.82 3.31
C LYS A 112 26.00 -17.35 2.29
N LEU A 113 26.44 -17.16 1.06
CA LEU A 113 25.56 -16.75 -0.04
C LEU A 113 24.40 -17.73 -0.23
N GLU A 114 24.68 -19.03 -0.19
CA GLU A 114 23.69 -20.09 -0.39
C GLU A 114 22.67 -20.12 0.75
N GLU A 115 23.13 -19.98 1.99
CA GLU A 115 22.26 -19.91 3.16
C GLU A 115 21.36 -18.67 3.12
N ARG A 116 21.92 -17.50 2.78
CA ARG A 116 21.15 -16.28 2.60
C ARG A 116 20.08 -16.44 1.51
N GLN A 117 20.40 -17.11 0.41
CA GLN A 117 19.45 -17.38 -0.68
C GLN A 117 18.32 -18.31 -0.22
N GLU A 118 18.62 -19.34 0.55
CA GLU A 118 17.61 -20.26 1.10
C GLU A 118 16.68 -19.56 2.09
N ILE A 119 17.23 -18.74 3.00
CA ILE A 119 16.44 -17.91 3.92
C ILE A 119 15.55 -16.94 3.12
N THR A 120 16.11 -16.29 2.11
CA THR A 120 15.36 -15.37 1.22
C THR A 120 14.18 -16.07 0.58
N ARG A 121 14.41 -17.26 -0.01
CA ARG A 121 13.36 -18.05 -0.66
C ARG A 121 12.28 -18.47 0.32
N THR A 122 12.65 -18.94 1.52
CA THR A 122 11.70 -19.34 2.56
C THR A 122 10.79 -18.17 2.95
N ILE A 123 11.37 -16.97 3.11
CA ILE A 123 10.60 -15.76 3.42
C ILE A 123 9.68 -15.36 2.25
N GLU A 124 10.15 -15.46 1.01
CA GLU A 124 9.33 -15.19 -0.18
C GLU A 124 8.13 -16.13 -0.28
N GLU A 125 8.33 -17.42 0.02
CA GLU A 125 7.26 -18.42 0.08
C GLU A 125 6.26 -18.11 1.21
N GLU A 126 6.72 -17.71 2.40
CA GLU A 126 5.85 -17.30 3.51
C GLU A 126 5.03 -16.04 3.16
N ILE A 127 5.65 -15.04 2.53
CA ILE A 127 4.95 -13.84 2.05
C ILE A 127 3.86 -14.22 1.04
N PHE A 128 4.18 -15.11 0.10
CA PHE A 128 3.22 -15.55 -0.92
C PHE A 128 1.99 -16.22 -0.30
N GLN A 129 2.20 -17.19 0.60
CA GLN A 129 1.09 -17.90 1.27
C GLN A 129 0.25 -16.94 2.11
N THR A 130 0.89 -16.05 2.88
CA THR A 130 0.18 -15.06 3.70
C THR A 130 -0.62 -14.08 2.83
N GLN A 131 -0.11 -13.72 1.66
CA GLN A 131 -0.80 -12.83 0.72
C GLN A 131 -2.06 -13.48 0.13
N GLU A 132 -2.00 -14.77 -0.22
CA GLU A 132 -3.17 -15.54 -0.67
C GLU A 132 -4.27 -15.60 0.42
N GLU A 133 -3.90 -15.76 1.68
CA GLU A 133 -4.84 -15.71 2.81
C GLU A 133 -5.50 -14.33 2.93
N ILE A 134 -4.70 -13.26 2.84
CA ILE A 134 -5.20 -11.88 2.85
C ILE A 134 -6.18 -11.65 1.70
N ASP A 135 -5.86 -12.12 0.50
CA ASP A 135 -6.67 -11.90 -0.69
C ASP A 135 -7.97 -12.69 -0.65
N SER A 136 -7.93 -13.93 -0.14
CA SER A 136 -9.12 -14.74 0.15
C SER A 136 -10.02 -14.05 1.20
N TYR A 137 -9.44 -13.55 2.29
CA TYR A 137 -10.17 -12.77 3.29
C TYR A 137 -10.79 -11.51 2.67
N ASN A 138 -10.05 -10.79 1.83
CA ASN A 138 -10.53 -9.58 1.16
C ASN A 138 -11.70 -9.88 0.21
N ALA A 139 -11.65 -11.01 -0.50
CA ALA A 139 -12.69 -11.41 -1.44
C ALA A 139 -13.98 -11.86 -0.75
N THR A 140 -13.89 -12.46 0.44
CA THR A 140 -15.02 -13.09 1.13
C THR A 140 -15.64 -12.21 2.21
N THR A 141 -14.85 -11.36 2.88
CA THR A 141 -15.32 -10.48 3.95
C THR A 141 -16.20 -9.37 3.40
N LYS A 142 -17.40 -9.22 3.99
CA LYS A 142 -18.38 -8.20 3.59
C LYS A 142 -18.50 -7.12 4.66
N VAL A 143 -18.61 -5.88 4.22
CA VAL A 143 -18.74 -4.69 5.06
C VAL A 143 -19.92 -3.85 4.60
N PRO A 144 -20.64 -3.19 5.53
CA PRO A 144 -21.75 -2.32 5.19
C PRO A 144 -21.22 -1.02 4.57
N LEU A 145 -21.63 -0.72 3.34
CA LEU A 145 -21.35 0.54 2.70
C LEU A 145 -22.39 1.59 3.13
N PRO A 146 -21.98 2.77 3.63
CA PRO A 146 -22.92 3.82 4.00
C PRO A 146 -23.67 4.35 2.78
N GLU A 147 -24.84 4.95 3.00
CA GLU A 147 -25.66 5.50 1.93
C GLU A 147 -25.01 6.72 1.27
N GLY A 148 -25.25 6.91 -0.02
CA GLY A 148 -24.65 8.00 -0.81
C GLY A 148 -23.20 7.76 -1.25
N TYR A 149 -22.63 6.59 -0.97
CA TYR A 149 -21.35 6.17 -1.53
C TYR A 149 -21.59 5.55 -2.90
N GLU A 150 -21.17 6.26 -3.94
CA GLU A 150 -21.31 5.79 -5.32
C GLU A 150 -20.31 4.66 -5.59
N ILE A 151 -20.84 3.46 -5.75
CA ILE A 151 -20.16 2.39 -6.48
C ILE A 151 -20.29 2.76 -7.97
N LEU A 152 -19.49 3.71 -8.44
CA LEU A 152 -19.45 4.02 -9.87
C LEU A 152 -19.08 2.73 -10.63
N PRO A 153 -19.70 2.44 -11.80
CA PRO A 153 -19.41 1.24 -12.57
C PRO A 153 -17.91 1.11 -12.89
N GLU A 154 -17.45 -0.12 -13.08
CA GLU A 154 -16.06 -0.44 -13.42
C GLU A 154 -15.66 0.14 -14.78
#